data_AF-A0A0D2L263-F1
#
_entry.id   AF-A0A0D2L263-F1
#
_cell.length_a   1.000
_cell.length_b   1.000
_cell.length_c   1.000
_cell.angle_alpha   90.00
_cell.angle_beta   90.00
_cell.angle_gamma   90.00
#
_symmetry.space_group_name_H-M   'P 1'
#
loop_
_entity.id
_entity.type
_entity.pdbx_description
1 polymer ?
#
loop_
_entity_poly.entity_id
_entity_poly.type
_entity_poly.pdbx_seq_one_letter_code
_entity_poly.pdbx_strand_id
1 'polypeptide(L)'
;MRLCCRIQDCWNRPIASAPGAWIDVMDREDIAGKYKSTRKLGFTGKLQRCLNLGSYNYLGFAAADEYCTPRVIETMGQWGISTCSSRAEGGTTPLHQELEELVAEFLGVEDAITYGMGFATNSASIPALCDRGTLVLSDALNHTSIVAGVKAGGAAVKVFRHNNVRHLESLLRFHIAEGQPRTHRPWKKIIIIVEGIYSMEGEATPLAAIVALKKKYGAYLYLDEAHSIGAMGATGRGLCEHAGVDPRDVDVLMGTFTKSFGSAGGYVAGSKRLVDFLRRHSPAHLYAASIAPGAAKQIISALKLIRGDDGSERGAAKIKQLHDNSNYVRQQLLDMGLHVLGDWDSPVIPIMVYHIGLLATLSRMLYSRHIAMVVVGFPATPLLLCRCRVCISASHTREDLDYALDAIRDLVRAAGLDYANKGGGGGGLRGAWRRWAKGGFRLRLIPDGLLAGGRPHAGKGVVAATAAAGPASRRSSDGASSSCSGGGGAGDGGSSCSSSSGSVSAETSRASSVAGSWGSGVVVADEKLLVGPKEAAALACIPAVVPAAIKAAVA
;
A
#
# COMPACT_ATOMS: atom_id res chain seq x y z
N MET A 1 12.30 -6.90 13.20
CA MET A 1 11.41 -7.37 14.29
C MET A 1 11.35 -6.42 15.49
N ARG A 2 12.31 -6.39 16.44
CA ARG A 2 12.14 -5.73 17.76
C ARG A 2 11.59 -4.28 17.76
N LEU A 3 11.91 -3.47 16.75
CA LEU A 3 11.35 -2.11 16.60
C LEU A 3 9.84 -2.12 16.30
N CYS A 4 9.41 -2.97 15.35
CA CYS A 4 8.02 -3.05 14.89
C CYS A 4 7.06 -3.26 16.08
N CYS A 5 7.43 -4.15 16.99
CA CYS A 5 6.69 -4.48 18.22
C CYS A 5 6.64 -3.34 19.27
N ARG A 6 7.33 -2.21 19.03
CA ARG A 6 7.34 -1.00 19.89
C ARG A 6 6.62 0.21 19.26
N ILE A 7 6.24 0.12 17.99
CA ILE A 7 5.55 1.15 17.19
C ILE A 7 4.24 0.63 16.56
N GLN A 8 3.87 -0.63 16.82
CA GLN A 8 2.66 -1.30 16.30
C GLN A 8 1.34 -0.55 16.64
N ASP A 9 1.34 0.30 17.66
CA ASP A 9 0.23 1.19 18.02
C ASP A 9 0.05 2.36 17.03
N CYS A 10 1.15 2.81 16.42
CA CYS A 10 1.18 3.87 15.40
C CYS A 10 0.80 3.35 14.00
N TRP A 11 1.00 2.05 13.75
CA TRP A 11 0.66 1.40 12.47
C TRP A 11 -0.68 0.67 12.55
N ASN A 12 -1.42 0.61 11.44
CA ASN A 12 -2.69 -0.09 11.31
C ASN A 12 -3.71 0.31 12.39
N ARG A 13 -3.79 1.60 12.73
CA ARG A 13 -4.89 2.14 13.55
C ARG A 13 -6.21 1.91 12.79
N PRO A 14 -7.23 1.25 13.37
CA PRO A 14 -8.48 0.99 12.66
C PRO A 14 -9.24 2.30 12.42
N ILE A 15 -9.89 2.38 11.26
CA ILE A 15 -10.82 3.47 10.92
C ILE A 15 -12.23 2.94 11.12
N ALA A 16 -13.10 3.72 11.74
CA ALA A 16 -14.48 3.37 12.08
C ALA A 16 -15.54 4.24 11.37
N SER A 17 -15.10 5.15 10.49
CA SER A 17 -15.95 6.02 9.67
C SER A 17 -15.75 5.79 8.17
N ALA A 18 -16.51 6.48 7.33
CA ALA A 18 -16.15 6.67 5.93
C ALA A 18 -14.76 7.37 5.81
N PRO A 19 -13.93 7.04 4.80
CA PRO A 19 -12.56 7.54 4.65
C PRO A 19 -12.49 8.93 3.97
N GLY A 20 -13.19 9.91 4.54
CA GLY A 20 -13.18 11.31 4.07
C GLY A 20 -11.95 12.10 4.51
N ALA A 21 -12.01 13.43 4.35
CA ALA A 21 -10.99 14.36 4.85
C ALA A 21 -10.81 14.28 6.38
N TRP A 22 -11.89 13.98 7.12
CA TRP A 22 -11.85 13.63 8.53
C TRP A 22 -12.33 12.19 8.72
N ILE A 23 -11.67 11.46 9.62
CA ILE A 23 -11.91 10.05 9.91
C ILE A 23 -11.97 9.79 11.42
N ASP A 24 -12.83 8.87 11.85
CA ASP A 24 -12.90 8.44 13.24
C ASP A 24 -11.99 7.21 13.44
N VAL A 25 -10.96 7.37 14.28
CA VAL A 25 -9.91 6.38 14.50
C VAL A 25 -10.16 5.64 15.82
N MET A 26 -10.07 4.31 15.81
CA MET A 26 -10.25 3.48 17.01
C MET A 26 -8.97 3.40 17.83
N ASP A 27 -9.04 3.81 19.10
CA ASP A 27 -7.94 3.66 20.05
C ASP A 27 -7.69 2.19 20.38
N ARG A 28 -6.41 1.85 20.55
CA ARG A 28 -5.96 0.50 20.90
C ARG A 28 -4.95 0.49 22.03
N GLU A 29 -5.08 -0.47 22.93
CA GLU A 29 -4.23 -0.64 24.12
C GLU A 29 -3.68 -2.07 24.23
N ASP A 30 -2.68 -2.28 25.08
CA ASP A 30 -2.00 -3.57 25.24
C ASP A 30 -2.71 -4.47 26.26
N ILE A 31 -3.57 -5.36 25.77
CA ILE A 31 -4.36 -6.30 26.61
C ILE A 31 -3.44 -7.22 27.44
N ALA A 32 -2.18 -7.44 27.02
CA ALA A 32 -1.32 -8.45 27.63
C ALA A 32 -0.66 -8.01 28.94
N GLY A 33 -0.67 -6.71 29.28
CA GLY A 33 -0.19 -6.14 30.55
C GLY A 33 1.30 -6.39 30.90
N LYS A 34 2.07 -7.04 30.01
CA LYS A 34 3.44 -7.51 30.27
C LYS A 34 4.30 -7.33 29.02
N TYR A 35 5.54 -6.88 29.21
CA TYR A 35 6.54 -6.55 28.18
C TYR A 35 7.06 -7.77 27.37
N LYS A 36 6.17 -8.55 26.75
CA LYS A 36 6.53 -9.59 25.78
C LYS A 36 6.77 -8.98 24.40
N SER A 37 7.49 -9.70 23.54
CA SER A 37 7.92 -9.26 22.20
C SER A 37 6.78 -9.10 21.17
N THR A 38 5.53 -9.36 21.57
CA THR A 38 4.33 -9.29 20.73
C THR A 38 3.20 -8.63 21.53
N ARG A 39 3.02 -7.30 21.39
CA ARG A 39 1.87 -6.61 22.00
C ARG A 39 0.61 -7.01 21.27
N LYS A 40 -0.34 -7.64 21.95
CA LYS A 40 -1.66 -7.90 21.36
C LYS A 40 -2.53 -6.68 21.64
N LEU A 41 -2.50 -5.74 20.70
CA LEU A 41 -3.29 -4.50 20.79
C LEU A 41 -4.78 -4.80 20.58
N GLY A 42 -5.60 -4.51 21.59
CA GLY A 42 -7.05 -4.66 21.57
C GLY A 42 -7.75 -3.38 21.13
N PHE A 43 -9.00 -3.47 20.67
CA PHE A 43 -9.84 -2.30 20.44
C PHE A 43 -10.44 -1.84 21.77
N THR A 44 -10.32 -0.55 22.09
CA THR A 44 -10.85 0.04 23.34
C THR A 44 -12.33 0.41 23.27
N GLY A 45 -12.90 0.48 22.07
CA GLY A 45 -14.21 1.09 21.81
C GLY A 45 -14.18 2.62 21.76
N LYS A 46 -13.12 3.28 22.23
CA LYS A 46 -12.96 4.73 22.16
C LYS A 46 -12.58 5.15 20.75
N LEU A 47 -13.38 6.05 20.17
CA LEU A 47 -13.10 6.71 18.90
C LEU A 47 -12.43 8.07 19.12
N GLN A 48 -11.59 8.46 18.18
CA GLN A 48 -11.02 9.80 18.09
C GLN A 48 -11.07 10.31 16.66
N ARG A 49 -11.90 11.33 16.42
CA ARG A 49 -11.97 12.03 15.13
C ARG A 49 -10.65 12.72 14.81
N CYS A 50 -10.12 12.49 13.62
CA CYS A 50 -8.82 12.99 13.18
C CYS A 50 -8.85 13.44 11.70
N LEU A 51 -8.07 14.47 11.36
CA LEU A 51 -7.78 14.86 9.98
C LEU A 51 -6.98 13.75 9.28
N ASN A 52 -7.44 13.32 8.12
CA ASN A 52 -6.87 12.22 7.35
C ASN A 52 -5.80 12.71 6.38
N LEU A 53 -4.53 12.48 6.73
CA LEU A 53 -3.37 12.75 5.87
C LEU A 53 -2.65 11.45 5.46
N GLY A 54 -3.35 10.31 5.55
CA GLY A 54 -2.75 8.98 5.37
C GLY A 54 -3.36 8.14 4.26
N SER A 55 -4.61 8.38 3.89
CA SER A 55 -5.32 7.65 2.82
C SER A 55 -4.92 8.14 1.43
N TYR A 56 -5.13 7.31 0.40
CA TYR A 56 -4.98 7.69 -1.01
C TYR A 56 -6.30 8.20 -1.64
N ASN A 57 -7.20 8.81 -0.86
CA ASN A 57 -8.49 9.31 -1.34
C ASN A 57 -8.32 10.65 -2.11
N TYR A 58 -7.61 10.62 -3.22
CA TYR A 58 -7.12 11.82 -3.90
C TYR A 58 -8.23 12.78 -4.38
N LEU A 59 -9.31 12.27 -4.99
CA LEU A 59 -10.44 13.10 -5.45
C LEU A 59 -11.66 13.10 -4.49
N GLY A 60 -11.48 12.60 -3.27
CA GLY A 60 -12.52 12.56 -2.23
C GLY A 60 -13.54 11.43 -2.35
N PHE A 61 -13.66 10.79 -3.51
CA PHE A 61 -14.69 9.80 -3.86
C PHE A 61 -14.78 8.55 -2.97
N ALA A 62 -13.83 8.28 -2.07
CA ALA A 62 -13.95 7.16 -1.13
C ALA A 62 -14.91 7.45 0.06
N ALA A 63 -15.32 8.71 0.25
CA ALA A 63 -16.41 9.08 1.14
C ALA A 63 -17.76 9.08 0.39
N ALA A 64 -18.87 9.32 1.11
CA ALA A 64 -20.16 9.54 0.46
C ALA A 64 -20.08 10.79 -0.43
N ASP A 65 -20.46 10.63 -1.71
CA ASP A 65 -20.39 11.66 -2.75
C ASP A 65 -21.78 11.82 -3.36
N GLU A 66 -22.25 13.07 -3.45
CA GLU A 66 -23.63 13.41 -3.82
C GLU A 66 -24.04 12.92 -5.22
N TYR A 67 -23.09 12.69 -6.12
CA TYR A 67 -23.35 12.15 -7.45
C TYR A 67 -23.21 10.62 -7.48
N CYS A 68 -22.14 10.09 -6.88
CA CYS A 68 -21.78 8.69 -7.00
C CYS A 68 -22.63 7.79 -6.09
N THR A 69 -22.80 8.16 -4.82
CA THR A 69 -23.44 7.29 -3.81
C THR A 69 -24.90 6.92 -4.13
N PRO A 70 -25.78 7.84 -4.61
CA PRO A 70 -27.14 7.45 -4.99
C PRO A 70 -27.18 6.42 -6.13
N ARG A 71 -26.32 6.57 -7.15
CA ARG A 71 -26.22 5.66 -8.30
C ARG A 71 -25.71 4.27 -7.91
N VAL A 72 -24.81 4.19 -6.93
CA VAL A 72 -24.34 2.93 -6.34
C VAL A 72 -25.46 2.21 -5.62
N ILE A 73 -26.25 2.91 -4.79
CA ILE A 73 -27.39 2.34 -4.06
C ILE A 73 -28.46 1.81 -5.02
N GLU A 74 -28.83 2.59 -6.04
CA GLU A 74 -29.75 2.18 -7.11
C GLU A 74 -29.25 0.91 -7.81
N THR A 75 -27.98 0.88 -8.21
CA THR A 75 -27.38 -0.26 -8.91
C THR A 75 -27.35 -1.52 -8.04
N MET A 76 -27.10 -1.40 -6.74
CA MET A 76 -27.16 -2.53 -5.81
C MET A 76 -28.60 -3.07 -5.62
N GLY A 77 -29.62 -2.21 -5.75
CA GLY A 77 -31.02 -2.63 -5.78
C GLY A 77 -31.39 -3.41 -7.05
N GLN A 78 -30.76 -3.12 -8.19
CA GLN A 78 -31.00 -3.77 -9.48
C GLN A 78 -30.18 -5.07 -9.67
N TRP A 79 -28.90 -5.06 -9.29
CA TRP A 79 -27.93 -6.12 -9.60
C TRP A 79 -27.42 -6.89 -8.38
N GLY A 80 -27.85 -6.53 -7.18
CA GLY A 80 -27.36 -7.10 -5.93
C GLY A 80 -25.91 -6.73 -5.60
N ILE A 81 -25.32 -7.51 -4.70
CA ILE A 81 -24.00 -7.22 -4.11
C ILE A 81 -22.84 -7.75 -4.98
N SER A 82 -23.02 -8.89 -5.65
CA SER A 82 -21.99 -9.59 -6.40
C SER A 82 -22.59 -10.46 -7.50
N THR A 83 -21.81 -10.68 -8.57
CA THR A 83 -22.11 -11.61 -9.67
C THR A 83 -21.82 -13.08 -9.30
N CYS A 84 -21.01 -13.32 -8.27
CA CYS A 84 -20.59 -14.64 -7.79
C CYS A 84 -19.93 -15.58 -8.83
N SER A 85 -19.45 -15.06 -9.97
CA SER A 85 -18.81 -15.82 -11.05
C SER A 85 -17.68 -15.01 -11.72
N SER A 86 -16.84 -15.66 -12.54
CA SER A 86 -15.74 -15.01 -13.25
C SER A 86 -16.20 -14.31 -14.53
N ARG A 87 -15.36 -13.44 -15.10
CA ARG A 87 -15.69 -12.72 -16.35
C ARG A 87 -15.78 -13.64 -17.57
N ALA A 88 -15.10 -14.79 -17.54
CA ALA A 88 -15.14 -15.80 -18.59
C ALA A 88 -16.38 -16.72 -18.52
N GLU A 89 -17.15 -16.64 -17.44
CA GLU A 89 -18.39 -17.38 -17.18
C GLU A 89 -19.58 -16.40 -17.09
N GLY A 90 -20.49 -16.59 -16.12
CA GLY A 90 -21.67 -15.73 -15.91
C GLY A 90 -21.38 -14.39 -15.23
N GLY A 91 -20.13 -14.07 -14.90
CA GLY A 91 -19.75 -12.87 -14.15
C GLY A 91 -19.68 -11.58 -14.96
N THR A 92 -19.93 -11.60 -16.27
CA THR A 92 -19.97 -10.39 -17.12
C THR A 92 -21.39 -9.81 -17.17
N THR A 93 -21.51 -8.50 -16.92
CA THR A 93 -22.77 -7.73 -17.01
C THR A 93 -22.55 -6.46 -17.84
N PRO A 94 -23.60 -5.75 -18.31
CA PRO A 94 -23.44 -4.50 -19.05
C PRO A 94 -22.65 -3.42 -18.30
N LEU A 95 -22.71 -3.39 -16.96
CA LEU A 95 -21.89 -2.51 -16.13
C LEU A 95 -20.39 -2.77 -16.26
N HIS A 96 -19.98 -4.01 -16.57
CA HIS A 96 -18.57 -4.35 -16.82
C HIS A 96 -18.11 -3.90 -18.22
N GLN A 97 -19.03 -3.82 -19.17
CA GLN A 97 -18.78 -3.30 -20.53
C GLN A 97 -18.70 -1.78 -20.47
N GLU A 98 -19.72 -1.11 -19.88
CA GLU A 98 -19.72 0.35 -19.61
C GLU A 98 -18.43 0.79 -18.89
N LEU A 99 -17.95 0.02 -17.91
CA LEU A 99 -16.70 0.33 -17.21
C LEU A 99 -15.45 0.15 -18.07
N GLU A 100 -15.37 -0.90 -18.89
CA GLU A 100 -14.20 -1.17 -19.74
C GLU A 100 -14.09 -0.17 -20.90
N GLU A 101 -15.22 0.14 -21.54
CA GLU A 101 -15.36 1.17 -22.58
C GLU A 101 -14.97 2.56 -22.03
N LEU A 102 -15.56 2.96 -20.89
CA LEU A 102 -15.30 4.28 -20.29
C LEU A 102 -13.84 4.46 -19.82
N VAL A 103 -13.17 3.38 -19.39
CA VAL A 103 -11.74 3.40 -19.04
C VAL A 103 -10.87 3.53 -20.30
N ALA A 104 -11.20 2.82 -21.38
CA ALA A 104 -10.48 2.93 -22.65
C ALA A 104 -10.63 4.35 -23.25
N GLU A 105 -11.84 4.91 -23.27
CA GLU A 105 -12.11 6.29 -23.69
C GLU A 105 -11.38 7.32 -22.81
N PHE A 106 -11.41 7.17 -21.48
CA PHE A 106 -10.77 8.11 -20.57
C PHE A 106 -9.26 8.16 -20.79
N LEU A 107 -8.63 7.00 -21.04
CA LEU A 107 -7.21 6.86 -21.31
C LEU A 107 -6.81 7.13 -22.78
N GLY A 108 -7.75 7.22 -23.72
CA GLY A 108 -7.47 7.43 -25.14
C GLY A 108 -6.83 6.22 -25.84
N VAL A 109 -7.24 5.00 -25.48
CA VAL A 109 -6.70 3.73 -26.02
C VAL A 109 -7.82 2.81 -26.55
N GLU A 110 -7.45 1.68 -27.17
CA GLU A 110 -8.37 0.85 -27.97
C GLU A 110 -9.33 -0.03 -27.15
N ASP A 111 -8.90 -0.54 -25.99
CA ASP A 111 -9.66 -1.48 -25.16
C ASP A 111 -9.10 -1.47 -23.72
N ALA A 112 -9.88 -1.99 -22.75
CA ALA A 112 -9.46 -2.16 -21.36
C ALA A 112 -10.05 -3.43 -20.72
N ILE A 113 -9.31 -4.04 -19.81
CA ILE A 113 -9.71 -5.22 -19.02
C ILE A 113 -9.63 -4.89 -17.53
N THR A 114 -10.71 -5.20 -16.81
CA THR A 114 -10.87 -4.93 -15.37
C THR A 114 -10.65 -6.15 -14.51
N TYR A 115 -10.23 -5.90 -13.26
CA TYR A 115 -9.82 -6.90 -12.28
C TYR A 115 -10.36 -6.58 -10.89
N GLY A 116 -10.83 -7.60 -10.15
CA GLY A 116 -11.42 -7.45 -8.82
C GLY A 116 -10.50 -6.91 -7.72
N MET A 117 -9.18 -6.87 -7.92
CA MET A 117 -8.21 -6.37 -6.91
C MET A 117 -7.02 -5.65 -7.57
N GLY A 118 -6.64 -4.47 -7.04
CA GLY A 118 -5.52 -3.67 -7.56
C GLY A 118 -4.16 -4.36 -7.49
N PHE A 119 -3.84 -5.07 -6.38
CA PHE A 119 -2.61 -5.88 -6.30
C PHE A 119 -2.61 -7.01 -7.34
N ALA A 120 -3.74 -7.73 -7.47
CA ALA A 120 -3.90 -8.83 -8.42
C ALA A 120 -3.85 -8.36 -9.88
N THR A 121 -4.25 -7.12 -10.18
CA THR A 121 -4.15 -6.51 -11.52
C THR A 121 -2.71 -6.64 -12.05
N ASN A 122 -1.73 -6.22 -11.24
CA ASN A 122 -0.32 -6.44 -11.52
C ASN A 122 0.05 -7.93 -11.46
N SER A 123 -0.20 -8.59 -10.33
CA SER A 123 0.36 -9.93 -10.06
C SER A 123 -0.27 -11.07 -10.86
N ALA A 124 -1.34 -10.83 -11.63
CA ALA A 124 -1.99 -11.78 -12.53
C ALA A 124 -1.95 -11.37 -14.02
N SER A 125 -1.77 -10.09 -14.37
CA SER A 125 -1.50 -9.70 -15.77
C SER A 125 -0.03 -9.92 -16.16
N ILE A 126 0.91 -9.50 -15.30
CA ILE A 126 2.35 -9.59 -15.58
C ILE A 126 2.82 -11.03 -15.88
N PRO A 127 2.38 -12.09 -15.17
CA PRO A 127 2.77 -13.46 -15.50
C PRO A 127 2.36 -13.92 -16.91
N ALA A 128 1.22 -13.45 -17.41
CA ALA A 128 0.76 -13.75 -18.78
C ALA A 128 1.59 -13.01 -19.84
N LEU A 129 2.19 -11.86 -19.49
CA LEU A 129 2.99 -11.03 -20.39
C LEU A 129 4.50 -11.34 -20.32
N CYS A 130 4.99 -11.84 -19.19
CA CYS A 130 6.42 -12.00 -18.89
C CYS A 130 6.83 -13.49 -18.77
N ASP A 131 6.85 -14.20 -19.89
CA ASP A 131 7.18 -15.63 -19.97
C ASP A 131 8.69 -15.92 -20.13
N ARG A 132 9.08 -17.20 -20.07
CA ARG A 132 10.46 -17.66 -20.30
C ARG A 132 11.01 -17.18 -21.65
N GLY A 133 12.11 -16.44 -21.62
CA GLY A 133 12.71 -15.77 -22.79
C GLY A 133 12.30 -14.30 -22.95
N THR A 134 11.52 -13.76 -22.01
CA THR A 134 11.34 -12.32 -21.79
C THR A 134 12.43 -11.79 -20.85
N LEU A 135 12.91 -10.57 -21.11
CA LEU A 135 13.67 -9.75 -20.17
C LEU A 135 12.79 -8.65 -19.59
N VAL A 136 12.76 -8.52 -18.27
CA VAL A 136 12.16 -7.40 -17.55
C VAL A 136 13.25 -6.47 -17.05
N LEU A 137 13.17 -5.21 -17.44
CA LEU A 137 13.94 -4.09 -16.88
C LEU A 137 13.04 -3.36 -15.88
N SER A 138 13.23 -3.65 -14.60
CA SER A 138 12.46 -3.08 -13.49
C SER A 138 13.19 -1.89 -12.89
N ASP A 139 12.46 -0.84 -12.52
CA ASP A 139 12.99 0.16 -11.58
C ASP A 139 13.29 -0.52 -10.23
N ALA A 140 14.19 0.07 -9.44
CA ALA A 140 14.59 -0.41 -8.13
C ALA A 140 13.50 -0.25 -7.06
N LEU A 141 12.57 0.68 -7.22
CA LEU A 141 11.52 0.97 -6.24
C LEU A 141 10.13 0.42 -6.62
N ASN A 142 10.01 -0.26 -7.77
CA ASN A 142 8.76 -0.86 -8.25
C ASN A 142 8.03 -1.69 -7.19
N HIS A 143 6.74 -1.42 -7.05
CA HIS A 143 5.87 -1.98 -6.03
C HIS A 143 5.84 -3.51 -5.97
N THR A 144 5.63 -4.05 -4.76
CA THR A 144 5.63 -5.50 -4.46
C THR A 144 4.71 -6.33 -5.36
N SER A 145 3.62 -5.76 -5.91
CA SER A 145 2.75 -6.46 -6.87
C SER A 145 3.42 -6.71 -8.22
N ILE A 146 4.22 -5.77 -8.72
CA ILE A 146 5.04 -5.92 -9.93
C ILE A 146 6.08 -7.01 -9.66
N VAL A 147 6.81 -6.90 -8.54
CA VAL A 147 7.85 -7.87 -8.14
C VAL A 147 7.27 -9.29 -7.99
N ALA A 148 6.05 -9.43 -7.47
CA ALA A 148 5.35 -10.71 -7.38
C ALA A 148 4.95 -11.26 -8.76
N GLY A 149 4.36 -10.44 -9.62
CA GLY A 149 3.96 -10.84 -10.98
C GLY A 149 5.14 -11.27 -11.85
N VAL A 150 6.23 -10.49 -11.84
CA VAL A 150 7.45 -10.81 -12.60
C VAL A 150 8.07 -12.14 -12.13
N LYS A 151 8.13 -12.37 -10.81
CA LYS A 151 8.62 -13.64 -10.24
C LYS A 151 7.76 -14.84 -10.62
N ALA A 152 6.43 -14.67 -10.71
CA ALA A 152 5.52 -15.73 -11.09
C ALA A 152 5.57 -16.09 -12.59
N GLY A 153 5.85 -15.12 -13.47
CA GLY A 153 6.00 -15.38 -14.92
C GLY A 153 7.28 -16.12 -15.32
N GLY A 154 8.34 -16.01 -14.50
CA GLY A 154 9.62 -16.67 -14.77
C GLY A 154 10.47 -16.02 -15.87
N ALA A 155 10.21 -14.75 -16.17
CA ALA A 155 11.09 -13.91 -16.99
C ALA A 155 12.45 -13.67 -16.32
N ALA A 156 13.47 -13.33 -17.11
CA ALA A 156 14.73 -12.83 -16.57
C ALA A 156 14.54 -11.39 -16.10
N VAL A 157 15.14 -11.02 -14.96
CA VAL A 157 14.97 -9.68 -14.36
C VAL A 157 16.31 -8.98 -14.25
N LYS A 158 16.34 -7.70 -14.61
CA LYS A 158 17.42 -6.77 -14.31
C LYS A 158 16.84 -5.51 -13.71
N VAL A 159 17.46 -5.03 -12.64
CA VAL A 159 17.01 -3.85 -11.90
C VAL A 159 17.88 -2.68 -12.31
N PHE A 160 17.26 -1.63 -12.88
CA PHE A 160 17.95 -0.36 -13.11
C PHE A 160 17.86 0.52 -11.85
N ARG A 161 18.62 1.63 -11.82
CA ARG A 161 18.67 2.50 -10.64
C ARG A 161 17.48 3.44 -10.70
N HIS A 162 16.89 3.77 -9.55
CA HIS A 162 15.66 4.55 -9.48
C HIS A 162 15.68 5.78 -10.41
N ASN A 163 14.69 5.89 -11.30
CA ASN A 163 14.52 6.97 -12.29
C ASN A 163 15.76 7.24 -13.20
N ASN A 164 16.74 6.34 -13.23
CA ASN A 164 18.02 6.56 -13.89
C ASN A 164 18.02 6.07 -15.35
N VAL A 165 17.49 6.92 -16.23
CA VAL A 165 17.39 6.70 -17.69
C VAL A 165 18.72 6.25 -18.32
N ARG A 166 19.85 6.79 -17.88
CA ARG A 166 21.19 6.40 -18.40
C ARG A 166 21.56 4.96 -18.02
N HIS A 167 21.22 4.51 -16.81
CA HIS A 167 21.43 3.11 -16.40
C HIS A 167 20.49 2.17 -17.17
N LEU A 168 19.23 2.56 -17.36
CA LEU A 168 18.26 1.83 -18.18
C LEU A 168 18.77 1.67 -19.63
N GLU A 169 19.26 2.73 -20.27
CA GLU A 169 19.86 2.66 -21.61
C GLU A 169 21.08 1.73 -21.66
N SER A 170 21.96 1.77 -20.66
CA SER A 170 23.13 0.88 -20.62
C SER A 170 22.74 -0.61 -20.51
N LEU A 171 21.68 -0.93 -19.75
CA LEU A 171 21.16 -2.28 -19.63
C LEU A 171 20.41 -2.74 -20.88
N LEU A 172 19.66 -1.86 -21.55
CA LEU A 172 19.06 -2.12 -22.86
C LEU A 172 20.14 -2.50 -23.87
N ARG A 173 21.16 -1.63 -24.06
CA ARG A 173 22.27 -1.87 -24.99
C ARG A 173 23.00 -3.17 -24.71
N PHE A 174 23.35 -3.43 -23.46
CA PHE A 174 24.07 -4.64 -23.05
C PHE A 174 23.24 -5.91 -23.31
N HIS A 175 21.99 -5.96 -22.85
CA HIS A 175 21.19 -7.18 -22.98
C HIS A 175 20.58 -7.41 -24.37
N ILE A 176 20.48 -6.39 -25.22
CA ILE A 176 20.19 -6.58 -26.65
C ILE A 176 21.38 -7.24 -27.37
N ALA A 177 22.62 -6.84 -27.05
CA ALA A 177 23.82 -7.43 -27.64
C ALA A 177 24.11 -8.86 -27.12
N GLU A 178 24.03 -9.07 -25.81
CA GLU A 178 24.33 -10.37 -25.17
C GLU A 178 23.22 -11.42 -25.33
N GLY A 179 21.97 -10.98 -25.56
CA GLY A 179 20.81 -11.85 -25.61
C GLY A 179 20.51 -12.58 -24.29
N GLN A 180 19.89 -13.76 -24.43
CA GLN A 180 19.47 -14.62 -23.32
C GLN A 180 20.66 -15.35 -22.66
N PRO A 181 20.80 -15.33 -21.32
CA PRO A 181 21.88 -16.00 -20.61
C PRO A 181 22.09 -17.46 -21.04
N ARG A 182 23.36 -17.89 -21.11
CA ARG A 182 23.84 -19.22 -21.53
C ARG A 182 23.56 -19.62 -22.99
N THR A 183 22.67 -18.93 -23.70
CA THR A 183 22.28 -19.29 -25.08
C THR A 183 22.61 -18.23 -26.11
N HIS A 184 22.81 -16.97 -25.67
CA HIS A 184 23.06 -15.79 -26.49
C HIS A 184 22.04 -15.57 -27.63
N ARG A 185 20.87 -16.21 -27.54
CA ARG A 185 19.75 -16.01 -28.46
C ARG A 185 19.06 -14.67 -28.16
N PRO A 186 18.54 -13.95 -29.16
CA PRO A 186 17.73 -12.75 -28.93
C PRO A 186 16.59 -13.01 -27.94
N TRP A 187 16.22 -12.00 -27.16
CA TRP A 187 15.04 -12.05 -26.29
C TRP A 187 13.77 -12.09 -27.13
N LYS A 188 12.75 -12.84 -26.67
CA LYS A 188 11.41 -12.81 -27.29
C LYS A 188 10.79 -11.41 -27.20
N LYS A 189 10.96 -10.79 -26.03
CA LYS A 189 10.43 -9.50 -25.60
C LYS A 189 11.41 -8.90 -24.60
N ILE A 190 11.59 -7.58 -24.65
CA ILE A 190 12.21 -6.79 -23.57
C ILE A 190 11.13 -5.83 -23.08
N ILE A 191 10.85 -5.83 -21.78
CA ILE A 191 9.76 -5.05 -21.17
C ILE A 191 10.37 -4.18 -20.08
N ILE A 192 10.21 -2.87 -20.22
CA ILE A 192 10.52 -1.87 -19.20
C ILE A 192 9.28 -1.76 -18.30
N ILE A 193 9.45 -1.81 -16.97
CA ILE A 193 8.34 -1.67 -16.02
C ILE A 193 8.67 -0.56 -15.02
N VAL A 194 7.74 0.40 -14.86
CA VAL A 194 7.86 1.59 -13.99
C VAL A 194 6.50 1.96 -13.37
N GLU A 195 6.53 2.62 -12.21
CA GLU A 195 5.38 3.36 -11.66
C GLU A 195 5.31 4.78 -12.26
N GLY A 196 4.09 5.30 -12.41
CA GLY A 196 3.86 6.70 -12.79
C GLY A 196 4.22 7.67 -11.67
N ILE A 197 3.78 7.39 -10.45
CA ILE A 197 4.26 8.02 -9.20
C ILE A 197 4.64 6.93 -8.21
N TYR A 198 5.86 7.00 -7.67
CA TYR A 198 6.37 6.01 -6.72
C TYR A 198 5.81 6.24 -5.31
N SER A 199 5.13 5.22 -4.77
CA SER A 199 4.25 5.33 -3.60
C SER A 199 4.88 5.77 -2.25
N MET A 200 6.21 5.78 -2.13
CA MET A 200 6.93 6.22 -0.91
C MET A 200 7.75 7.50 -1.12
N GLU A 201 8.10 7.82 -2.35
CA GLU A 201 8.94 8.96 -2.78
C GLU A 201 8.08 10.14 -3.24
N GLY A 202 6.92 9.88 -3.86
CA GLY A 202 6.10 10.92 -4.50
C GLY A 202 6.70 11.47 -5.80
N GLU A 203 7.83 10.92 -6.25
CA GLU A 203 8.51 11.25 -7.49
C GLU A 203 7.78 10.60 -8.68
N ALA A 204 7.69 11.33 -9.78
CA ALA A 204 7.21 10.82 -11.06
C ALA A 204 8.34 10.12 -11.84
N THR A 205 8.02 9.24 -12.78
CA THR A 205 9.04 8.69 -13.70
C THR A 205 9.27 9.61 -14.91
N PRO A 206 10.50 9.75 -15.45
CA PRO A 206 10.77 10.59 -16.63
C PRO A 206 10.25 9.93 -17.93
N LEU A 207 8.92 9.83 -18.05
CA LEU A 207 8.20 8.99 -19.00
C LEU A 207 8.58 9.27 -20.45
N ALA A 208 8.64 10.54 -20.86
CA ALA A 208 9.00 10.92 -22.24
C ALA A 208 10.39 10.39 -22.65
N ALA A 209 11.36 10.40 -21.73
CA ALA A 209 12.70 9.86 -21.97
C ALA A 209 12.71 8.32 -22.01
N ILE A 210 11.87 7.66 -21.21
CA ILE A 210 11.69 6.21 -21.22
C ILE A 210 10.99 5.75 -22.51
N VAL A 211 9.98 6.48 -22.99
CA VAL A 211 9.32 6.26 -24.29
C VAL A 211 10.29 6.46 -25.46
N ALA A 212 11.17 7.46 -25.39
CA ALA A 212 12.24 7.62 -26.38
C ALA A 212 13.20 6.42 -26.41
N LEU A 213 13.61 5.88 -25.25
CA LEU A 213 14.39 4.65 -25.17
C LEU A 213 13.61 3.42 -25.68
N LYS A 214 12.33 3.27 -25.30
CA LYS A 214 11.45 2.21 -25.79
C LYS A 214 11.46 2.15 -27.32
N LYS A 215 11.15 3.28 -27.97
CA LYS A 215 11.12 3.41 -29.44
C LYS A 215 12.49 3.14 -30.07
N LYS A 216 13.56 3.71 -29.51
CA LYS A 216 14.94 3.54 -29.99
C LYS A 216 15.45 2.10 -29.94
N TYR A 217 14.98 1.29 -28.99
CA TYR A 217 15.49 -0.06 -28.74
C TYR A 217 14.48 -1.20 -29.00
N GLY A 218 13.28 -0.90 -29.53
CA GLY A 218 12.25 -1.90 -29.83
C GLY A 218 11.72 -2.65 -28.60
N ALA A 219 11.75 -2.01 -27.43
CA ALA A 219 11.23 -2.57 -26.19
C ALA A 219 9.71 -2.32 -26.04
N TYR A 220 9.10 -2.99 -25.08
CA TYR A 220 7.77 -2.68 -24.56
C TYR A 220 7.87 -1.88 -23.25
N LEU A 221 6.82 -1.16 -22.89
CA LEU A 221 6.68 -0.37 -21.67
C LEU A 221 5.38 -0.73 -20.94
N TYR A 222 5.51 -1.10 -19.67
CA TYR A 222 4.43 -1.28 -18.71
C TYR A 222 4.50 -0.12 -17.70
N LEU A 223 3.44 0.67 -17.62
CA LEU A 223 3.33 1.81 -16.73
C LEU A 223 2.23 1.55 -15.68
N ASP A 224 2.62 1.50 -14.41
CA ASP A 224 1.69 1.44 -13.28
C ASP A 224 1.29 2.87 -12.88
N GLU A 225 0.20 3.36 -13.48
CA GLU A 225 -0.41 4.67 -13.20
C GLU A 225 -1.16 4.69 -11.86
N ALA A 226 -1.08 3.66 -11.00
CA ALA A 226 -1.97 3.52 -9.85
C ALA A 226 -1.86 4.65 -8.80
N HIS A 227 -0.85 5.54 -8.86
CA HIS A 227 -0.77 6.75 -8.02
C HIS A 227 -0.96 8.08 -8.77
N SER A 228 -0.98 8.06 -10.10
CA SER A 228 -1.12 9.22 -10.97
C SER A 228 -2.49 9.30 -11.65
N ILE A 229 -3.16 8.18 -11.92
CA ILE A 229 -4.50 8.19 -12.52
C ILE A 229 -5.51 8.89 -11.60
N GLY A 230 -6.26 9.86 -12.11
CA GLY A 230 -7.13 10.73 -11.34
C GLY A 230 -6.38 11.70 -10.40
N ALA A 231 -5.07 11.86 -10.53
CA ALA A 231 -4.25 12.72 -9.68
C ALA A 231 -3.29 13.62 -10.44
N MET A 232 -2.75 13.18 -11.57
CA MET A 232 -1.82 13.92 -12.44
C MET A 232 -2.45 14.22 -13.80
N GLY A 233 -1.96 15.29 -14.42
CA GLY A 233 -2.47 15.80 -15.69
C GLY A 233 -3.69 16.72 -15.51
N ALA A 234 -3.90 17.63 -16.44
CA ALA A 234 -4.94 18.67 -16.36
C ALA A 234 -6.38 18.12 -16.32
N THR A 235 -6.63 16.94 -16.89
CA THR A 235 -7.92 16.23 -16.82
C THR A 235 -7.86 14.96 -15.96
N GLY A 236 -6.78 14.81 -15.16
CA GLY A 236 -6.59 13.67 -14.27
C GLY A 236 -6.26 12.36 -15.01
N ARG A 237 -5.78 12.42 -16.26
CA ARG A 237 -5.52 11.21 -17.07
C ARG A 237 -4.26 10.44 -16.68
N GLY A 238 -3.45 10.96 -15.75
CA GLY A 238 -2.24 10.31 -15.27
C GLY A 238 -0.96 10.94 -15.79
N LEU A 239 0.14 10.20 -15.67
CA LEU A 239 1.46 10.69 -16.05
C LEU A 239 1.59 10.88 -17.57
N CYS A 240 0.91 10.07 -18.39
CA CYS A 240 0.90 10.29 -19.85
C CYS A 240 0.49 11.73 -20.22
N GLU A 241 -0.60 12.24 -19.63
CA GLU A 241 -1.06 13.62 -19.85
C GLU A 241 -0.08 14.65 -19.27
N HIS A 242 0.37 14.46 -18.02
CA HIS A 242 1.31 15.38 -17.36
C HIS A 242 2.68 15.48 -18.07
N ALA A 243 3.15 14.38 -18.67
CA ALA A 243 4.43 14.31 -19.38
C ALA A 243 4.33 14.64 -20.88
N GLY A 244 3.15 14.96 -21.41
CA GLY A 244 2.95 15.23 -22.84
C GLY A 244 3.17 14.01 -23.74
N VAL A 245 2.90 12.81 -23.23
CA VAL A 245 3.13 11.52 -23.89
C VAL A 245 1.80 10.95 -24.41
N ASP A 246 1.78 10.52 -25.67
CA ASP A 246 0.63 9.82 -26.23
C ASP A 246 0.43 8.50 -25.46
N PRO A 247 -0.76 8.24 -24.88
CA PRO A 247 -1.00 7.01 -24.11
C PRO A 247 -0.81 5.73 -24.94
N ARG A 248 -0.91 5.82 -26.28
CA ARG A 248 -0.68 4.71 -27.22
C ARG A 248 0.81 4.40 -27.43
N ASP A 249 1.71 5.28 -27.00
CA ASP A 249 3.14 4.99 -26.92
C ASP A 249 3.51 4.09 -25.73
N VAL A 250 2.59 3.89 -24.78
CA VAL A 250 2.71 2.93 -23.69
C VAL A 250 1.96 1.66 -24.07
N ASP A 251 2.62 0.50 -24.03
CA ASP A 251 1.99 -0.75 -24.49
C ASP A 251 0.98 -1.29 -23.48
N VAL A 252 1.26 -1.11 -22.20
CA VAL A 252 0.46 -1.62 -21.08
C VAL A 252 0.26 -0.50 -20.05
N LEU A 253 -0.91 0.13 -20.05
CA LEU A 253 -1.34 1.06 -19.00
C LEU A 253 -2.06 0.28 -17.90
N MET A 254 -1.46 0.18 -16.72
CA MET A 254 -2.06 -0.43 -15.54
C MET A 254 -2.52 0.66 -14.57
N GLY A 255 -3.63 0.46 -13.87
CA GLY A 255 -4.04 1.33 -12.77
C GLY A 255 -4.97 0.68 -11.77
N THR A 256 -5.36 1.43 -10.73
CA THR A 256 -6.25 0.94 -9.66
C THR A 256 -7.40 1.89 -9.37
N PHE A 257 -8.55 1.30 -9.03
CA PHE A 257 -9.72 2.02 -8.58
C PHE A 257 -9.73 2.28 -7.06
N THR A 258 -8.75 1.74 -6.33
CA THR A 258 -8.64 1.80 -4.85
C THR A 258 -8.16 3.12 -4.25
N LYS A 259 -7.92 4.13 -5.08
CA LYS A 259 -7.33 5.41 -4.66
C LYS A 259 -8.23 6.57 -5.10
N SER A 260 -7.89 7.24 -6.19
CA SER A 260 -8.60 8.42 -6.73
C SER A 260 -10.11 8.19 -6.87
N PHE A 261 -10.52 7.02 -7.37
CA PHE A 261 -11.91 6.67 -7.67
C PHE A 261 -12.72 6.12 -6.47
N GLY A 262 -12.09 5.90 -5.31
CA GLY A 262 -12.78 5.49 -4.08
C GLY A 262 -13.48 4.11 -4.11
N SER A 263 -13.04 3.18 -4.95
CA SER A 263 -13.71 1.88 -5.16
C SER A 263 -12.76 0.69 -4.96
N ALA A 264 -13.06 -0.47 -5.57
CA ALA A 264 -12.26 -1.69 -5.53
C ALA A 264 -11.74 -2.07 -6.92
N GLY A 265 -10.61 -2.78 -6.98
CA GLY A 265 -10.08 -3.35 -8.22
C GLY A 265 -9.03 -2.52 -8.95
N GLY A 266 -8.86 -2.82 -10.23
CA GLY A 266 -7.94 -2.13 -11.14
C GLY A 266 -8.16 -2.55 -12.59
N TYR A 267 -7.33 -2.03 -13.48
CA TYR A 267 -7.43 -2.25 -14.92
C TYR A 267 -6.06 -2.47 -15.56
N VAL A 268 -6.08 -3.08 -16.76
CA VAL A 268 -5.03 -2.94 -17.77
C VAL A 268 -5.69 -2.47 -19.06
N ALA A 269 -5.12 -1.46 -19.70
CA ALA A 269 -5.61 -0.88 -20.96
C ALA A 269 -4.46 -0.69 -21.95
N GLY A 270 -4.80 -0.51 -23.23
CA GLY A 270 -3.82 -0.35 -24.31
C GLY A 270 -4.42 -0.78 -25.66
N SER A 271 -3.65 -1.50 -26.46
CA SER A 271 -4.17 -2.08 -27.71
C SER A 271 -5.20 -3.19 -27.46
N LYS A 272 -6.20 -3.30 -28.35
CA LYS A 272 -7.20 -4.37 -28.31
C LYS A 272 -6.56 -5.75 -28.39
N ARG A 273 -5.48 -5.89 -29.18
CA ARG A 273 -4.69 -7.14 -29.26
C ARG A 273 -4.10 -7.57 -27.91
N LEU A 274 -3.65 -6.63 -27.08
CA LEU A 274 -3.18 -6.92 -25.72
C LEU A 274 -4.33 -7.35 -24.82
N VAL A 275 -5.44 -6.61 -24.87
CA VAL A 275 -6.59 -6.85 -24.00
C VAL A 275 -7.27 -8.19 -24.34
N ASP A 276 -7.51 -8.47 -25.61
CA ASP A 276 -8.02 -9.77 -26.08
C ASP A 276 -7.05 -10.92 -25.82
N PHE A 277 -5.75 -10.67 -25.63
CA PHE A 277 -4.81 -11.66 -25.12
C PHE A 277 -5.01 -11.87 -23.61
N LEU A 278 -5.05 -10.80 -22.81
CA LEU A 278 -5.23 -10.88 -21.36
C LEU A 278 -6.58 -11.50 -20.95
N ARG A 279 -7.68 -11.20 -21.66
CA ARG A 279 -9.01 -11.83 -21.44
C ARG A 279 -8.95 -13.37 -21.52
N ARG A 280 -8.05 -13.93 -22.34
CA ARG A 280 -7.89 -15.39 -22.55
C ARG A 280 -6.78 -16.06 -21.72
N HIS A 281 -5.86 -15.30 -21.12
CA HIS A 281 -4.66 -15.85 -20.48
C HIS A 281 -4.43 -15.38 -19.03
N SER A 282 -5.10 -14.34 -18.57
CA SER A 282 -4.94 -13.80 -17.21
C SER A 282 -5.80 -14.58 -16.21
N PRO A 283 -5.22 -15.27 -15.20
CA PRO A 283 -5.99 -16.07 -14.25
C PRO A 283 -7.05 -15.27 -13.47
N ALA A 284 -6.81 -13.97 -13.27
CA ALA A 284 -7.73 -13.06 -12.59
C ALA A 284 -8.89 -12.54 -13.47
N HIS A 285 -8.96 -12.94 -14.75
CA HIS A 285 -10.16 -12.79 -15.60
C HIS A 285 -10.91 -14.11 -15.76
N LEU A 286 -10.15 -15.21 -15.90
CA LEU A 286 -10.67 -16.56 -16.10
C LEU A 286 -11.33 -17.16 -14.84
N TYR A 287 -10.73 -16.96 -13.66
CA TYR A 287 -11.08 -17.72 -12.44
C TYR A 287 -11.40 -16.87 -11.21
N ALA A 288 -11.05 -15.59 -11.19
CA ALA A 288 -11.43 -14.69 -10.11
C ALA A 288 -12.83 -14.10 -10.34
N ALA A 289 -13.57 -13.86 -9.26
CA ALA A 289 -14.86 -13.18 -9.31
C ALA A 289 -14.72 -11.78 -9.93
N SER A 290 -15.74 -11.36 -10.69
CA SER A 290 -15.77 -10.03 -11.31
C SER A 290 -16.01 -8.90 -10.30
N ILE A 291 -15.98 -7.64 -10.76
CA ILE A 291 -16.13 -6.48 -9.88
C ILE A 291 -17.59 -6.42 -9.39
N ALA A 292 -17.80 -6.23 -8.09
CA ALA A 292 -19.13 -6.05 -7.51
C ALA A 292 -19.90 -4.92 -8.23
N PRO A 293 -21.18 -5.11 -8.61
CA PRO A 293 -21.93 -4.12 -9.41
C PRO A 293 -21.91 -2.69 -8.83
N GLY A 294 -22.05 -2.54 -7.50
CA GLY A 294 -21.92 -1.25 -6.83
C GLY A 294 -20.51 -0.64 -6.92
N ALA A 295 -19.46 -1.46 -6.83
CA ALA A 295 -18.07 -1.00 -7.00
C ALA A 295 -17.80 -0.58 -8.46
N ALA A 296 -18.35 -1.29 -9.44
CA ALA A 296 -18.29 -0.89 -10.85
C ALA A 296 -19.01 0.46 -11.06
N LYS A 297 -20.22 0.63 -10.52
CA LYS A 297 -20.95 1.91 -10.68
C LYS A 297 -20.29 3.08 -9.96
N GLN A 298 -19.62 2.86 -8.83
CA GLN A 298 -18.81 3.90 -8.18
C GLN A 298 -17.72 4.42 -9.14
N ILE A 299 -17.02 3.53 -9.83
CA ILE A 299 -15.95 3.90 -10.77
C ILE A 299 -16.53 4.61 -11.99
N ILE A 300 -17.60 4.07 -12.58
CA ILE A 300 -18.31 4.68 -13.71
C ILE A 300 -18.76 6.10 -13.35
N SER A 301 -19.36 6.29 -12.16
CA SER A 301 -19.86 7.59 -11.71
C SER A 301 -18.72 8.58 -11.46
N ALA A 302 -17.62 8.14 -10.86
CA ALA A 302 -16.43 8.95 -10.65
C ALA A 302 -15.77 9.36 -11.98
N LEU A 303 -15.60 8.45 -12.93
CA LEU A 303 -15.06 8.73 -14.28
C LEU A 303 -15.96 9.71 -15.05
N LYS A 304 -17.28 9.51 -15.02
CA LYS A 304 -18.25 10.41 -15.68
C LYS A 304 -18.22 11.81 -15.08
N LEU A 305 -18.12 11.93 -13.74
CA LEU A 305 -17.99 13.23 -13.08
C LEU A 305 -16.62 13.89 -13.33
N ILE A 306 -15.52 13.12 -13.42
CA ILE A 306 -14.20 13.63 -13.81
C ILE A 306 -14.23 14.22 -15.23
N ARG A 307 -14.90 13.53 -16.16
CA ARG A 307 -15.05 13.96 -17.58
C ARG A 307 -15.99 15.15 -17.76
N GLY A 308 -16.84 15.46 -16.78
CA GLY A 308 -17.94 16.42 -16.94
C GLY A 308 -19.13 15.86 -17.72
N ASP A 309 -19.23 14.53 -17.89
CA ASP A 309 -20.36 13.87 -18.56
C ASP A 309 -21.70 14.07 -17.80
N ASP A 310 -21.65 14.63 -16.57
CA ASP A 310 -22.81 15.04 -15.79
C ASP A 310 -23.25 16.49 -16.00
N GLY A 311 -22.55 17.23 -16.86
CA GLY A 311 -22.80 18.66 -17.14
C GLY A 311 -22.29 19.61 -16.06
N SER A 312 -21.43 19.16 -15.13
CA SER A 312 -20.89 19.99 -14.05
C SER A 312 -19.37 20.07 -14.05
N GLU A 313 -18.82 21.19 -13.57
CA GLU A 313 -17.37 21.39 -13.45
C GLU A 313 -16.75 20.66 -12.23
N ARG A 314 -17.55 19.87 -11.48
CA ARG A 314 -17.12 19.30 -10.18
C ARG A 314 -15.93 18.35 -10.30
N GLY A 315 -15.78 17.65 -11.43
CA GLY A 315 -14.60 16.83 -11.71
C GLY A 315 -13.32 17.65 -11.86
N ALA A 316 -13.35 18.64 -12.74
CA ALA A 316 -12.26 19.59 -12.95
C ALA A 316 -11.91 20.35 -11.66
N ALA A 317 -12.92 20.77 -10.89
CA ALA A 317 -12.73 21.43 -9.60
C ALA A 317 -12.03 20.52 -8.58
N LYS A 318 -12.40 19.22 -8.48
CA LYS A 318 -11.70 18.25 -7.61
C LYS A 318 -10.23 18.08 -8.03
N ILE A 319 -9.94 17.99 -9.33
CA ILE A 319 -8.56 17.86 -9.83
C ILE A 319 -7.75 19.13 -9.50
N LYS A 320 -8.28 20.32 -9.82
CA LYS A 320 -7.62 21.59 -9.52
C LYS A 320 -7.37 21.76 -8.03
N GLN A 321 -8.36 21.45 -7.18
CA GLN A 321 -8.24 21.53 -5.72
C GLN A 321 -7.14 20.58 -5.19
N LEU A 322 -6.97 19.40 -5.80
CA LEU A 322 -5.90 18.46 -5.45
C LEU A 322 -4.52 19.05 -5.77
N HIS A 323 -4.33 19.65 -6.95
CA HIS A 323 -3.06 20.31 -7.32
C HIS A 323 -2.79 21.54 -6.44
N ASP A 324 -3.76 22.43 -6.29
CA ASP A 324 -3.67 23.62 -5.44
C ASP A 324 -3.31 23.25 -3.99
N ASN A 325 -3.93 22.20 -3.43
CA ASN A 325 -3.63 21.71 -2.08
C ASN A 325 -2.25 21.05 -1.98
N SER A 326 -1.87 20.23 -2.96
CA SER A 326 -0.60 19.49 -2.94
C SER A 326 0.58 20.45 -3.06
N ASN A 327 0.48 21.43 -3.97
CA ASN A 327 1.50 22.44 -4.19
C ASN A 327 1.60 23.42 -3.00
N TYR A 328 0.46 23.83 -2.43
CA TYR A 328 0.45 24.66 -1.20
C TYR A 328 1.16 23.96 -0.03
N VAL A 329 0.81 22.71 0.26
CA VAL A 329 1.43 21.95 1.35
C VAL A 329 2.91 21.67 1.06
N ARG A 330 3.27 21.31 -0.18
CA ARG A 330 4.66 21.11 -0.59
C ARG A 330 5.51 22.36 -0.35
N GLN A 331 5.06 23.52 -0.80
CA GLN A 331 5.76 24.79 -0.58
C GLN A 331 5.89 25.09 0.93
N GLN A 332 4.80 25.01 1.69
CA GLN A 332 4.83 25.37 3.11
C GLN A 332 5.67 24.41 3.98
N LEU A 333 5.84 23.15 3.57
CA LEU A 333 6.78 22.23 4.21
C LEU A 333 8.23 22.55 3.84
N LEU A 334 8.52 22.94 2.60
CA LEU A 334 9.84 23.44 2.19
C LEU A 334 10.20 24.74 2.94
N ASP A 335 9.25 25.65 3.12
CA ASP A 335 9.43 26.91 3.89
C ASP A 335 9.76 26.66 5.38
N MET A 336 9.31 25.53 5.95
CA MET A 336 9.72 25.10 7.30
C MET A 336 11.18 24.61 7.37
N GLY A 337 11.86 24.47 6.22
CA GLY A 337 13.23 23.96 6.11
C GLY A 337 13.32 22.43 6.16
N LEU A 338 12.21 21.73 5.86
CA LEU A 338 12.16 20.27 5.80
C LEU A 338 12.78 19.73 4.51
N HIS A 339 13.31 18.51 4.59
CA HIS A 339 13.61 17.72 3.40
C HIS A 339 12.34 17.01 2.95
N VAL A 340 11.75 17.48 1.85
CA VAL A 340 10.52 16.96 1.24
C VAL A 340 10.89 16.25 -0.07
N LEU A 341 10.34 15.06 -0.32
CA LEU A 341 10.52 14.32 -1.58
C LEU A 341 9.33 14.48 -2.52
N GLY A 342 9.52 14.09 -3.78
CA GLY A 342 8.48 14.07 -4.81
C GLY A 342 8.26 15.40 -5.52
N ASP A 343 7.59 15.32 -6.66
CA ASP A 343 7.46 16.43 -7.60
C ASP A 343 6.25 17.32 -7.32
N TRP A 344 6.19 18.48 -7.98
CA TRP A 344 4.98 19.32 -8.02
C TRP A 344 3.79 18.54 -8.61
N ASP A 345 2.58 18.97 -8.26
CA ASP A 345 1.28 18.33 -8.52
C ASP A 345 1.08 16.95 -7.84
N SER A 346 2.16 16.21 -7.53
CA SER A 346 2.11 14.90 -6.87
C SER A 346 1.45 14.98 -5.48
N PRO A 347 0.33 14.26 -5.24
CA PRO A 347 -0.42 14.31 -3.98
C PRO A 347 0.20 13.45 -2.87
N VAL A 348 1.39 12.87 -3.13
CA VAL A 348 2.20 12.14 -2.16
C VAL A 348 3.38 13.04 -1.79
N ILE A 349 3.43 13.44 -0.51
CA ILE A 349 4.40 14.40 0.00
C ILE A 349 5.15 13.76 1.19
N PRO A 350 6.27 13.08 0.95
CA PRO A 350 7.05 12.48 2.03
C PRO A 350 8.00 13.50 2.66
N ILE A 351 7.86 13.66 3.98
CA ILE A 351 8.76 14.46 4.83
C ILE A 351 9.81 13.51 5.40
N MET A 352 11.07 13.69 5.03
CA MET A 352 12.16 12.85 5.51
C MET A 352 12.44 13.10 6.99
N VAL A 353 12.60 12.02 7.75
CA VAL A 353 12.87 12.06 9.20
C VAL A 353 14.29 11.60 9.52
N TYR A 354 14.80 10.64 8.74
CA TYR A 354 16.11 9.96 8.84
C TYR A 354 16.39 9.22 10.17
N HIS A 355 15.87 9.70 11.30
CA HIS A 355 16.04 9.13 12.64
C HIS A 355 14.85 8.23 13.02
N ILE A 356 14.99 6.93 12.80
CA ILE A 356 13.94 5.92 12.98
C ILE A 356 13.31 5.87 14.38
N GLY A 357 14.05 6.31 15.41
CA GLY A 357 13.54 6.43 16.78
C GLY A 357 12.52 7.54 17.01
N LEU A 358 12.40 8.52 16.10
CA LEU A 358 11.42 9.61 16.23
C LEU A 358 10.02 9.21 15.73
N LEU A 359 9.91 8.30 14.75
CA LEU A 359 8.65 7.98 14.06
C LEU A 359 7.47 7.71 15.01
N ALA A 360 7.71 6.95 16.09
CA ALA A 360 6.68 6.64 17.08
C ALA A 360 6.24 7.90 17.85
N THR A 361 7.16 8.79 18.18
CA THR A 361 6.88 10.07 18.82
C THR A 361 6.10 10.99 17.88
N LEU A 362 6.51 11.11 16.61
CA LEU A 362 5.83 11.97 15.63
C LEU A 362 4.39 11.50 15.40
N SER A 363 4.18 10.19 15.20
CA SER A 363 2.86 9.60 14.97
C SER A 363 1.94 9.64 16.20
N ARG A 364 2.50 9.66 17.42
CA ARG A 364 1.71 9.85 18.66
C ARG A 364 1.39 11.32 18.92
N MET A 365 2.33 12.23 18.67
CA MET A 365 2.12 13.68 18.85
C MET A 365 1.07 14.23 17.90
N LEU A 366 1.15 13.92 16.61
CA LEU A 366 0.13 14.34 15.63
C LEU A 366 -1.23 13.69 15.93
N TYR A 367 -1.25 12.42 16.36
CA TYR A 367 -2.49 11.78 16.80
C TYR A 367 -3.10 12.45 18.04
N SER A 368 -2.30 12.89 19.01
CA SER A 368 -2.78 13.70 20.15
C SER A 368 -3.23 15.13 19.76
N ARG A 369 -2.92 15.57 18.54
CA ARG A 369 -3.45 16.77 17.88
C ARG A 369 -4.47 16.42 16.79
N HIS A 370 -5.19 15.30 16.93
CA HIS A 370 -6.25 14.90 16.00
C HIS A 370 -5.82 14.83 14.52
N ILE A 371 -4.59 14.42 14.23
CA ILE A 371 -4.06 14.26 12.86
C ILE A 371 -3.59 12.82 12.63
N ALA A 372 -4.19 12.16 11.65
CA ALA A 372 -3.90 10.80 11.22
C ALA A 372 -2.96 10.80 10.00
N MET A 373 -1.65 10.88 10.27
CA MET A 373 -0.58 10.84 9.28
C MET A 373 0.23 9.53 9.39
N VAL A 374 0.67 8.99 8.25
CA VAL A 374 1.43 7.72 8.17
C VAL A 374 2.92 7.95 8.45
N VAL A 375 3.53 7.06 9.24
CA VAL A 375 4.98 7.00 9.46
C VAL A 375 5.56 5.72 8.85
N VAL A 376 6.56 5.87 7.98
CA VAL A 376 7.13 4.82 7.12
C VAL A 376 8.57 4.53 7.52
N GLY A 377 8.91 3.24 7.56
CA GLY A 377 10.25 2.74 7.82
C GLY A 377 10.38 1.28 7.37
N PHE A 378 11.50 0.65 7.73
CA PHE A 378 11.80 -0.74 7.34
C PHE A 378 10.69 -1.74 7.76
N PRO A 379 10.23 -2.63 6.86
CA PRO A 379 10.83 -2.96 5.55
C PRO A 379 10.36 -2.12 4.36
N ALA A 380 9.39 -1.21 4.52
CA ALA A 380 8.82 -0.45 3.40
C ALA A 380 9.79 0.60 2.82
N THR A 381 10.72 1.10 3.63
CA THR A 381 11.85 1.95 3.20
C THR A 381 13.14 1.55 3.93
N PRO A 382 14.34 1.86 3.38
CA PRO A 382 15.60 1.61 4.06
C PRO A 382 15.66 2.27 5.45
N LEU A 383 16.36 1.64 6.41
CA LEU A 383 16.37 2.07 7.83
C LEU A 383 16.74 3.54 8.05
N LEU A 384 17.67 4.07 7.23
CA LEU A 384 18.15 5.46 7.29
C LEU A 384 17.29 6.44 6.46
N LEU A 385 16.38 5.94 5.61
CA LEU A 385 15.51 6.74 4.73
C LEU A 385 14.04 6.71 5.19
N CYS A 386 13.86 6.59 6.51
CA CYS A 386 12.54 6.65 7.15
C CYS A 386 11.94 8.07 7.08
N ARG A 387 10.61 8.12 7.00
CA ARG A 387 9.88 9.33 6.61
C ARG A 387 8.45 9.33 7.14
N CYS A 388 7.89 10.51 7.29
CA CYS A 388 6.47 10.73 7.40
C CYS A 388 5.89 10.87 5.99
N ARG A 389 4.75 10.27 5.68
CA ARG A 389 4.09 10.46 4.38
C ARG A 389 2.75 11.14 4.58
N VAL A 390 2.66 12.35 4.03
CA VAL A 390 1.41 13.09 3.88
C VAL A 390 0.80 12.70 2.53
N CYS A 391 -0.48 12.38 2.53
CA CYS A 391 -1.29 12.18 1.32
C CYS A 391 -2.38 13.26 1.30
N ILE A 392 -2.44 14.02 0.21
CA ILE A 392 -3.38 15.15 0.04
C ILE A 392 -4.64 14.72 -0.71
N SER A 393 -5.75 15.43 -0.47
CA SER A 393 -7.05 15.20 -1.10
C SER A 393 -7.66 16.51 -1.60
N ALA A 394 -8.46 16.40 -2.65
CA ALA A 394 -9.41 17.41 -3.09
C ALA A 394 -10.46 17.74 -2.00
N SER A 395 -10.69 16.84 -1.04
CA SER A 395 -11.63 17.06 0.07
C SER A 395 -11.04 17.83 1.26
N HIS A 396 -9.74 18.13 1.28
CA HIS A 396 -9.17 18.98 2.33
C HIS A 396 -9.46 20.46 2.04
N THR A 397 -9.98 21.19 3.02
CA THR A 397 -10.10 22.65 2.91
C THR A 397 -8.73 23.33 3.10
N ARG A 398 -8.64 24.66 2.97
CA ARG A 398 -7.40 25.37 3.31
C ARG A 398 -7.15 25.32 4.81
N GLU A 399 -8.20 25.50 5.61
CA GLU A 399 -8.17 25.49 7.08
C GLU A 399 -7.74 24.13 7.65
N ASP A 400 -8.17 23.02 7.05
CA ASP A 400 -7.70 21.67 7.35
C ASP A 400 -6.16 21.56 7.22
N LEU A 401 -5.63 22.11 6.13
CA LEU A 401 -4.22 22.04 5.78
C LEU A 401 -3.38 23.01 6.60
N ASP A 402 -3.89 24.20 6.91
CA ASP A 402 -3.25 25.18 7.78
C ASP A 402 -3.14 24.61 9.21
N TYR A 403 -4.20 23.96 9.72
CA TYR A 403 -4.19 23.24 11.00
C TYR A 403 -3.13 22.12 11.02
N ALA A 404 -3.03 21.34 9.94
CA ALA A 404 -1.99 20.33 9.78
C ALA A 404 -0.58 20.93 9.77
N LEU A 405 -0.38 22.00 8.99
CA LEU A 405 0.91 22.67 8.81
C LEU A 405 1.41 23.28 10.12
N ASP A 406 0.56 23.91 10.92
CA ASP A 406 0.97 24.43 12.24
C ASP A 406 1.25 23.32 13.25
N ALA A 407 0.49 22.21 13.23
CA ALA A 407 0.79 21.05 14.05
C ALA A 407 2.12 20.37 13.66
N ILE A 408 2.46 20.36 12.35
CA ILE A 408 3.76 19.92 11.86
C ILE A 408 4.85 20.92 12.25
N ARG A 409 4.65 22.23 12.09
CA ARG A 409 5.61 23.31 12.42
C ARG A 409 6.08 23.25 13.88
N ASP A 410 5.17 23.03 14.82
CA ASP A 410 5.48 22.82 16.23
C ASP A 410 6.31 21.54 16.47
N LEU A 411 5.93 20.45 15.80
CA LEU A 411 6.60 19.16 15.90
C LEU A 411 8.03 19.20 15.32
N VAL A 412 8.23 19.91 14.20
CA VAL A 412 9.54 20.15 13.57
C VAL A 412 10.46 20.90 14.53
N ARG A 413 9.96 21.99 15.13
CA ARG A 413 10.69 22.77 16.16
C ARG A 413 10.96 21.98 17.43
N ALA A 414 10.12 21.01 17.79
CA ALA A 414 10.30 20.17 18.97
C ALA A 414 11.28 19.01 18.74
N ALA A 415 11.36 18.50 17.51
CA ALA A 415 12.18 17.35 17.13
C ALA A 415 13.54 17.71 16.49
N GLY A 416 13.70 18.93 15.96
CA GLY A 416 14.91 19.38 15.25
C GLY A 416 15.01 18.82 13.83
N LEU A 417 13.93 18.95 13.05
CA LEU A 417 13.82 18.44 11.68
C LEU A 417 14.00 19.54 10.61
N ASP A 418 14.28 20.77 11.03
CA ASP A 418 14.46 21.98 10.23
C ASP A 418 15.86 22.03 9.57
N TYR A 419 16.18 20.99 8.79
CA TYR A 419 17.52 20.70 8.26
C TYR A 419 18.16 21.85 7.46
N ALA A 420 17.36 22.69 6.78
CA ALA A 420 17.86 23.85 6.05
C ALA A 420 18.12 25.07 6.96
N ASN A 421 17.33 25.25 8.02
CA ASN A 421 17.28 26.47 8.83
C ASN A 421 18.29 26.50 10.00
N LYS A 422 19.48 25.93 9.80
CA LYS A 422 20.50 25.69 10.84
C LYS A 422 21.08 26.95 11.54
N GLY A 423 20.71 28.15 11.10
CA GLY A 423 20.98 29.40 11.83
C GLY A 423 20.08 29.63 13.06
N GLY A 424 18.97 28.88 13.21
CA GLY A 424 17.88 29.12 14.17
C GLY A 424 18.16 28.89 15.66
N GLY A 425 19.41 28.69 16.07
CA GLY A 425 19.83 28.61 17.48
C GLY A 425 19.72 27.21 18.12
N GLY A 426 20.70 26.87 18.95
CA GLY A 426 20.89 25.54 19.56
C GLY A 426 19.90 25.13 20.66
N GLY A 427 18.59 25.30 20.44
CA GLY A 427 17.52 24.92 21.37
C GLY A 427 17.22 23.42 21.47
N GLY A 428 18.25 22.56 21.34
CA GLY A 428 18.13 21.10 21.21
C GLY A 428 17.32 20.43 22.34
N LEU A 429 16.77 19.23 22.06
CA LEU A 429 15.63 18.55 22.73
C LEU A 429 15.25 19.00 24.15
N ARG A 430 16.21 19.12 25.09
CA ARG A 430 15.98 19.63 26.46
C ARG A 430 15.29 21.00 26.50
N GLY A 431 15.57 21.90 25.56
CA GLY A 431 14.94 23.22 25.45
C GLY A 431 13.47 23.14 25.03
N ALA A 432 13.17 22.34 23.99
CA ALA A 432 11.81 22.02 23.59
C ALA A 432 11.02 21.33 24.73
N TRP A 433 11.62 20.31 25.38
CA TRP A 433 11.01 19.60 26.50
C TRP A 433 10.70 20.51 27.70
N ARG A 434 11.60 21.44 28.05
CA ARG A 434 11.35 22.41 29.14
C ARG A 434 10.26 23.43 28.79
N ARG A 435 10.07 23.78 27.52
CA ARG A 435 8.93 24.60 27.07
C ARG A 435 7.63 23.80 27.10
N TRP A 436 7.64 22.57 26.58
CA TRP A 436 6.48 21.65 26.59
C TRP A 436 6.00 21.34 28.02
N ALA A 437 6.92 21.03 28.94
CA ALA A 437 6.59 20.70 30.34
C ALA A 437 6.24 21.92 31.23
N LYS A 438 6.46 23.16 30.75
CA LYS A 438 6.05 24.39 31.45
C LYS A 438 4.83 25.07 30.82
N GLY A 439 4.62 24.89 29.51
CA GLY A 439 3.51 25.43 28.76
C GLY A 439 2.27 24.55 28.89
N GLY A 440 1.51 24.73 29.97
CA GLY A 440 0.14 24.21 30.06
C GLY A 440 -0.69 24.78 28.92
N PHE A 441 -0.89 24.00 27.86
CA PHE A 441 -1.43 24.49 26.60
C PHE A 441 -2.91 24.83 26.77
N ARG A 442 -3.26 26.13 26.72
CA ARG A 442 -4.66 26.55 26.58
C ARG A 442 -5.18 26.00 25.26
N LEU A 443 -6.15 25.09 25.31
CA LEU A 443 -7.02 24.84 24.18
C LEU A 443 -7.61 26.18 23.74
N ARG A 444 -7.38 26.58 22.49
CA ARG A 444 -8.41 27.33 21.78
C ARG A 444 -9.53 26.31 21.55
N LEU A 445 -10.58 26.40 22.38
CA LEU A 445 -11.82 25.69 22.12
C LEU A 445 -12.34 26.12 20.73
N ILE A 446 -12.91 25.16 20.02
CA ILE A 446 -13.65 25.41 18.79
C ILE A 446 -14.80 26.37 19.15
N PRO A 447 -15.14 27.37 18.31
CA PRO A 447 -16.35 28.15 18.53
C PRO A 447 -17.57 27.21 18.46
N ASP A 448 -18.32 27.07 19.55
CA ASP A 448 -19.53 26.25 19.63
C ASP A 448 -20.66 26.88 18.78
N GLY A 449 -20.58 26.68 17.47
CA GLY A 449 -21.45 27.34 16.48
C GLY A 449 -21.80 26.51 15.24
N LEU A 450 -21.38 25.24 15.16
CA LEU A 450 -21.65 24.36 14.01
C LEU A 450 -22.23 22.97 14.36
N LEU A 451 -22.79 22.81 15.57
CA LEU A 451 -23.45 21.57 16.03
C LEU A 451 -24.90 21.83 16.48
N ALA A 452 -25.77 22.11 15.50
CA ALA A 452 -27.21 22.27 15.73
C ALA A 452 -27.99 21.14 15.05
N GLY A 453 -28.36 20.09 15.79
CA GLY A 453 -29.05 18.93 15.20
C GLY A 453 -29.27 17.73 16.13
N GLY A 454 -29.99 17.89 17.24
CA GLY A 454 -30.44 16.76 18.07
C GLY A 454 -30.77 17.15 19.51
N ARG A 455 -32.03 16.96 19.94
CA ARG A 455 -32.45 17.15 21.34
C ARG A 455 -32.30 15.83 22.13
N PRO A 456 -31.87 15.86 23.40
CA PRO A 456 -31.75 14.65 24.22
C PRO A 456 -33.10 14.23 24.83
N HIS A 457 -33.30 12.92 25.01
CA HIS A 457 -34.32 12.38 25.93
C HIS A 457 -33.69 12.14 27.31
N ALA A 458 -34.39 12.51 28.37
CA ALA A 458 -33.89 12.42 29.74
C ALA A 458 -34.19 11.06 30.41
N GLY A 459 -33.21 10.52 31.13
CA GLY A 459 -33.37 9.40 32.07
C GLY A 459 -32.63 9.71 33.38
N LYS A 460 -33.28 9.55 34.54
CA LYS A 460 -32.70 9.86 35.85
C LYS A 460 -31.96 8.67 36.43
N GLY A 461 -30.81 8.90 37.08
CA GLY A 461 -30.11 7.89 37.87
C GLY A 461 -28.98 8.53 38.70
N VAL A 462 -29.14 8.56 40.02
CA VAL A 462 -28.21 9.24 40.96
C VAL A 462 -27.59 8.22 41.91
N VAL A 463 -26.25 8.19 41.99
CA VAL A 463 -25.47 7.93 43.22
C VAL A 463 -24.18 8.78 43.14
N ALA A 464 -23.67 9.25 44.28
CA ALA A 464 -22.51 10.13 44.36
C ALA A 464 -21.23 9.46 44.89
N ALA A 465 -20.13 10.19 44.76
CA ALA A 465 -18.74 9.83 45.03
C ALA A 465 -18.40 9.22 46.41
N THR A 466 -17.23 8.58 46.47
CA THR A 466 -16.17 8.94 47.45
C THR A 466 -14.80 8.40 46.98
N ALA A 467 -13.72 8.91 47.57
CA ALA A 467 -12.34 8.48 47.28
C ALA A 467 -11.56 8.26 48.58
N ALA A 468 -10.65 7.29 48.58
CA ALA A 468 -9.69 7.03 49.67
C ALA A 468 -8.42 6.36 49.13
N ALA A 469 -7.31 6.47 49.87
CA ALA A 469 -6.02 5.88 49.52
C ALA A 469 -5.77 4.53 50.26
N GLY A 470 -4.63 3.88 49.96
CA GLY A 470 -4.18 2.67 50.69
C GLY A 470 -3.61 2.96 52.09
N PRO A 471 -2.79 2.06 52.69
CA PRO A 471 -1.60 1.51 52.02
C PRO A 471 -1.26 0.02 52.28
N ALA A 472 -0.11 -0.35 51.72
CA ALA A 472 0.63 -1.62 51.75
C ALA A 472 0.66 -2.47 53.04
N SER A 473 0.90 -3.78 52.85
CA SER A 473 1.76 -4.57 53.73
C SER A 473 2.64 -5.54 52.92
N ARG A 474 3.74 -6.02 53.53
CA ARG A 474 4.67 -7.01 52.95
C ARG A 474 4.40 -8.39 53.56
N ARG A 475 4.72 -9.47 52.83
CA ARG A 475 5.22 -10.72 53.43
C ARG A 475 6.03 -11.56 52.44
N SER A 476 7.11 -12.15 52.96
CA SER A 476 7.79 -13.34 52.45
C SER A 476 7.11 -14.58 53.07
N SER A 477 7.51 -15.84 52.86
CA SER A 477 8.72 -16.46 52.28
C SER A 477 8.38 -17.89 51.79
N ASP A 478 9.38 -18.61 51.24
CA ASP A 478 9.45 -20.08 51.11
C ASP A 478 8.46 -20.75 50.12
N GLY A 479 8.73 -21.94 49.57
CA GLY A 479 9.94 -22.79 49.64
C GLY A 479 9.77 -24.10 48.81
N ALA A 480 10.83 -24.91 48.76
CA ALA A 480 10.91 -26.26 48.15
C ALA A 480 10.79 -26.38 46.59
N SER A 481 11.15 -27.53 45.97
CA SER A 481 12.52 -28.07 45.76
C SER A 481 12.51 -29.47 45.09
N SER A 482 13.08 -29.62 43.87
CA SER A 482 13.58 -30.86 43.23
C SER A 482 14.02 -30.55 41.77
N SER A 483 15.07 -31.08 41.11
CA SER A 483 15.84 -32.36 41.08
C SER A 483 15.13 -33.54 40.38
N CYS A 484 15.71 -34.30 39.43
CA CYS A 484 17.02 -34.22 38.77
C CYS A 484 17.12 -35.01 37.43
N SER A 485 18.14 -34.66 36.65
CA SER A 485 18.84 -35.30 35.48
C SER A 485 18.79 -36.82 35.15
N GLY A 486 18.99 -37.18 33.85
CA GLY A 486 19.34 -38.52 33.30
C GLY A 486 18.24 -39.16 32.41
N GLY A 487 18.44 -40.09 31.46
CA GLY A 487 19.62 -40.78 30.87
C GLY A 487 19.66 -42.30 31.14
N GLY A 488 19.86 -43.26 30.19
CA GLY A 488 19.97 -43.26 28.71
C GLY A 488 20.32 -44.67 28.13
N GLY A 489 20.18 -44.92 26.81
CA GLY A 489 20.32 -46.26 26.14
C GLY A 489 18.97 -46.74 25.51
N ALA A 490 18.85 -47.45 24.36
CA ALA A 490 19.51 -48.66 23.80
C ALA A 490 19.00 -49.98 24.42
N GLY A 491 18.65 -51.07 23.69
CA GLY A 491 18.55 -51.34 22.23
C GLY A 491 17.98 -52.75 21.94
N ASP A 492 17.78 -53.12 20.65
CA ASP A 492 17.38 -54.45 20.10
C ASP A 492 16.04 -55.10 20.57
N GLY A 493 15.39 -56.06 19.88
CA GLY A 493 15.54 -56.55 18.49
C GLY A 493 14.74 -57.84 18.18
N GLY A 494 14.35 -58.08 16.92
CA GLY A 494 14.16 -59.43 16.34
C GLY A 494 12.76 -60.09 16.18
N SER A 495 12.28 -60.20 14.92
CA SER A 495 11.43 -61.29 14.34
C SER A 495 9.96 -61.47 14.84
N SER A 496 9.03 -62.14 14.12
CA SER A 496 9.12 -63.04 12.94
C SER A 496 7.90 -62.92 11.97
N CYS A 497 7.89 -63.73 10.90
CA CYS A 497 6.83 -63.83 9.85
C CYS A 497 5.56 -64.55 10.37
N SER A 498 4.41 -64.68 9.67
CA SER A 498 4.01 -64.47 8.25
C SER A 498 2.48 -64.14 8.19
N SER A 499 1.66 -64.20 7.12
CA SER A 499 1.73 -64.57 5.67
C SER A 499 0.41 -64.15 4.97
N SER A 500 0.44 -63.93 3.63
CA SER A 500 -0.73 -63.80 2.69
C SER A 500 -1.74 -62.67 2.94
N SER A 501 -2.43 -62.07 1.93
CA SER A 501 -2.39 -62.15 0.45
C SER A 501 -3.06 -60.89 -0.16
N GLY A 502 -2.89 -60.64 -1.48
CA GLY A 502 -3.81 -59.80 -2.27
C GLY A 502 -3.27 -58.51 -2.91
N SER A 503 -3.32 -58.46 -4.25
CA SER A 503 -3.48 -57.25 -5.12
C SER A 503 -2.69 -55.96 -4.82
N VAL A 504 -1.44 -55.97 -5.27
CA VAL A 504 -0.82 -54.92 -6.13
C VAL A 504 -1.84 -54.25 -7.09
N SER A 505 -1.81 -52.96 -7.43
CA SER A 505 -1.08 -51.79 -6.89
C SER A 505 -1.57 -50.48 -7.55
N ALA A 506 -1.38 -49.33 -6.89
CA ALA A 506 -1.31 -48.02 -7.55
C ALA A 506 -0.11 -47.25 -6.98
N GLU A 507 0.99 -47.19 -7.73
CA GLU A 507 2.25 -46.65 -7.22
C GLU A 507 2.25 -45.11 -7.14
N THR A 508 2.65 -44.60 -5.98
CA THR A 508 3.24 -43.26 -5.85
C THR A 508 4.59 -43.41 -5.17
N SER A 509 5.65 -42.96 -5.83
CA SER A 509 7.01 -43.06 -5.29
C SER A 509 7.72 -41.70 -5.36
N ARG A 510 8.25 -41.29 -4.19
CA ARG A 510 9.23 -40.20 -4.07
C ARG A 510 10.62 -40.80 -4.03
N ALA A 511 11.55 -40.24 -4.79
CA ALA A 511 12.98 -40.45 -4.63
C ALA A 511 13.73 -39.18 -5.10
N SER A 512 14.90 -38.83 -4.58
CA SER A 512 15.52 -39.15 -3.29
C SER A 512 16.63 -38.12 -3.03
N SER A 513 17.11 -38.00 -1.79
CA SER A 513 18.24 -37.11 -1.46
C SER A 513 19.58 -37.85 -1.56
N VAL A 514 20.54 -37.30 -2.30
CA VAL A 514 21.94 -37.73 -2.31
C VAL A 514 22.85 -36.52 -2.14
N ALA A 515 23.89 -36.66 -1.31
CA ALA A 515 24.95 -35.67 -1.15
C ALA A 515 26.30 -36.28 -1.58
N GLY A 516 27.15 -35.47 -2.21
CA GLY A 516 28.51 -35.82 -2.66
C GLY A 516 29.48 -34.68 -2.36
N SER A 517 30.79 -34.94 -2.37
CA SER A 517 31.74 -34.14 -1.57
C SER A 517 33.13 -33.91 -2.19
N TRP A 518 33.80 -32.85 -1.72
CA TRP A 518 35.20 -32.42 -1.97
C TRP A 518 35.55 -31.87 -3.36
N GLY A 519 36.50 -30.91 -3.45
CA GLY A 519 36.99 -30.36 -4.73
C GLY A 519 37.50 -28.91 -4.72
N SER A 520 38.61 -28.64 -4.02
CA SER A 520 39.45 -27.41 -4.02
C SER A 520 39.29 -26.32 -5.11
N GLY A 521 38.90 -25.10 -4.69
CA GLY A 521 39.80 -23.92 -4.67
C GLY A 521 40.05 -23.08 -5.95
N VAL A 522 39.36 -21.93 -6.05
CA VAL A 522 39.92 -20.62 -6.44
C VAL A 522 39.21 -19.54 -5.59
N VAL A 523 39.93 -18.53 -5.10
CA VAL A 523 39.36 -17.41 -4.33
C VAL A 523 39.39 -16.12 -5.16
N VAL A 524 38.20 -15.57 -5.45
CA VAL A 524 37.99 -14.18 -5.88
C VAL A 524 36.82 -13.64 -5.07
N ALA A 525 36.95 -12.46 -4.48
CA ALA A 525 35.95 -11.89 -3.58
C ALA A 525 34.78 -11.26 -4.34
N ASP A 526 33.55 -11.55 -3.90
CA ASP A 526 32.29 -11.01 -4.44
C ASP A 526 31.25 -10.99 -3.31
N GLU A 527 30.80 -9.80 -2.89
CA GLU A 527 29.94 -9.63 -1.70
C GLU A 527 28.48 -10.05 -1.96
N LYS A 528 28.18 -11.32 -1.70
CA LYS A 528 26.82 -11.86 -1.77
C LYS A 528 26.15 -11.93 -0.39
N LEU A 529 25.08 -11.14 -0.20
CA LEU A 529 24.14 -11.35 0.90
C LEU A 529 23.48 -12.74 0.78
N LEU A 530 23.91 -13.69 1.60
CA LEU A 530 23.31 -15.02 1.73
C LEU A 530 22.19 -14.98 2.77
N VAL A 531 20.97 -14.66 2.33
CA VAL A 531 19.73 -14.84 3.13
C VAL A 531 19.40 -16.34 3.18
N GLY A 532 19.36 -16.91 4.38
CA GLY A 532 19.22 -18.36 4.57
C GLY A 532 17.77 -18.86 4.40
N PRO A 533 17.55 -20.15 4.04
CA PRO A 533 16.19 -20.69 3.85
C PRO A 533 15.32 -20.70 5.12
N LYS A 534 15.87 -20.39 6.30
CA LYS A 534 15.09 -20.19 7.54
C LYS A 534 14.50 -18.78 7.68
N GLU A 535 14.93 -17.81 6.89
CA GLU A 535 14.43 -16.42 6.97
C GLU A 535 13.24 -16.16 6.04
N ALA A 536 13.08 -16.95 4.97
CA ALA A 536 11.92 -16.91 4.08
C ALA A 536 10.59 -17.15 4.81
N ALA A 537 10.59 -17.97 5.88
CA ALA A 537 9.43 -18.24 6.71
C ALA A 537 8.88 -16.98 7.42
N ALA A 538 9.71 -15.95 7.64
CA ALA A 538 9.29 -14.74 8.34
C ALA A 538 8.39 -13.80 7.51
N LEU A 539 8.31 -13.99 6.18
CA LEU A 539 7.36 -13.26 5.32
C LEU A 539 5.96 -13.87 5.31
N ALA A 540 5.77 -15.11 5.77
CA ALA A 540 4.49 -15.81 5.70
C ALA A 540 3.52 -15.47 6.86
N CYS A 541 3.97 -14.75 7.89
CA CYS A 541 3.18 -14.50 9.10
C CYS A 541 2.33 -13.22 9.04
N ILE A 542 1.40 -13.15 8.09
CA ILE A 542 0.22 -12.27 8.18
C ILE A 542 -0.97 -13.15 8.64
N PRO A 543 -1.51 -12.99 9.86
CA PRO A 543 -2.63 -13.80 10.32
C PRO A 543 -3.91 -13.39 9.60
N ALA A 544 -4.40 -14.23 8.69
CA ALA A 544 -5.74 -14.12 8.13
C ALA A 544 -6.78 -14.41 9.23
N VAL A 545 -7.50 -13.37 9.66
CA VAL A 545 -8.57 -13.50 10.66
C VAL A 545 -9.90 -13.74 9.95
N VAL A 546 -10.22 -15.02 9.73
CA VAL A 546 -11.56 -15.46 9.35
C VAL A 546 -12.35 -15.74 10.64
N PRO A 547 -13.52 -15.11 10.88
CA PRO A 547 -14.34 -15.41 12.05
C PRO A 547 -14.83 -16.87 12.06
N ALA A 548 -14.65 -17.55 13.19
CA ALA A 548 -15.10 -18.93 13.38
C ALA A 548 -16.63 -18.97 13.64
N ALA A 549 -17.41 -18.80 12.57
CA ALA A 549 -18.88 -18.74 12.62
C ALA A 549 -19.57 -19.74 11.66
N ILE A 550 -18.85 -20.75 11.14
CA ILE A 550 -19.41 -21.83 10.32
C ILE A 550 -18.94 -23.19 10.88
N LYS A 551 -19.60 -23.63 11.95
CA LYS A 551 -19.49 -25.03 12.44
C LYS A 551 -20.73 -25.52 13.22
N ALA A 552 -21.90 -25.01 12.85
CA ALA A 552 -23.21 -25.38 13.42
C ALA A 552 -24.32 -25.34 12.34
N ALA A 553 -24.00 -25.82 11.13
CA ALA A 553 -24.89 -25.83 9.97
C ALA A 553 -24.73 -27.07 9.06
N VAL A 554 -24.07 -28.12 9.57
CA VAL A 554 -24.00 -29.47 8.96
C VAL A 554 -24.00 -30.48 10.12
N ALA A 555 -25.20 -30.69 10.67
CA ALA A 555 -25.57 -31.72 11.65
C ALA A 555 -27.10 -31.85 11.59
#